data_AF-A0A3R7S7B3-F1
#
_entry.id   AF-A0A3R7S7B3-F1
#
_cell.length_a   1.000
_cell.length_b   1.000
_cell.length_c   1.000
_cell.angle_alpha   90.00
_cell.angle_beta   90.00
_cell.angle_gamma   90.00
#
_symmetry.space_group_name_H-M   'P 1'
#
loop_
_entity.id
_entity.type
_entity.pdbx_description
1 polymer ?
#
loop_
_entity_poly.entity_id
_entity_poly.type
_entity_poly.pdbx_seq_one_letter_code
_entity_poly.pdbx_strand_id
1 'polypeptide(L)'
;MAKRKVQTVKKAKPKKRMTRAKKLSLEEMHYGPEPEVGYFDDHTLSNYLNWFNYMYDRKQAVTAYITYAKEQGFKNANKLKNLNWPSSNAFIAIGLRKGIEFPLPESAINQEQTGNQYYHLKFMSHIKETLKKADDIDFQKENKADETKLSKRRKSVQENIKSKVFQVCGEIDHAVDMWQTQPFDTYKYLADLRVSATVAKGIPEEYQSIIDELNELLGKNPHPQLKEGYSYLSKQEQKDYYNFVRGIQTDAMRYAENNKPIRKKRKVSADRQIKKLSYLKEDRENKIKSIDPLLVIGAMRLWIYNSKTNEITKYEAIDRGGLGCKGTTLQNFDTRASGCKKVGVRTEHFIDRILDGGKVVLNKVMDEISSKKQSVTGRINTNMVLLKVE
;
A
#
# COMPACT_ATOMS: atom_id res chain seq x y z
N MET A 1 52.69 15.89 40.86
CA MET A 1 51.58 15.15 40.22
C MET A 1 52.01 14.72 38.82
N ALA A 2 52.15 13.41 38.60
CA ALA A 2 52.57 12.83 37.32
C ALA A 2 51.42 12.82 36.30
N LYS A 3 51.70 13.17 35.03
CA LYS A 3 50.82 12.85 33.90
C LYS A 3 51.57 11.95 32.92
N ARG A 4 51.11 10.69 32.85
CA ARG A 4 51.55 9.61 31.96
C ARG A 4 51.42 10.02 30.49
N LYS A 5 52.50 9.84 29.70
CA LYS A 5 52.45 9.86 28.23
C LYS A 5 52.01 8.50 27.71
N VAL A 6 50.94 8.47 26.93
CA VAL A 6 50.39 7.27 26.27
C VAL A 6 51.20 6.99 25.00
N GLN A 7 51.81 5.80 24.91
CA GLN A 7 52.49 5.31 23.70
C GLN A 7 51.46 4.71 22.72
N THR A 8 51.45 5.18 21.48
CA THR A 8 50.63 4.66 20.39
C THR A 8 51.32 3.48 19.69
N VAL A 9 50.68 2.31 19.72
CA VAL A 9 51.16 1.07 19.08
C VAL A 9 50.90 1.11 17.57
N LYS A 10 51.95 0.97 16.75
CA LYS A 10 51.86 0.88 15.28
C LYS A 10 51.33 -0.51 14.86
N LYS A 11 50.23 -0.55 14.09
CA LYS A 11 49.64 -1.79 13.55
C LYS A 11 50.54 -2.44 12.49
N ALA A 12 50.72 -3.77 12.57
CA ALA A 12 51.48 -4.58 11.62
C ALA A 12 50.75 -4.73 10.26
N LYS A 13 51.52 -4.75 9.15
CA LYS A 13 50.99 -4.90 7.78
C LYS A 13 50.60 -6.36 7.48
N PRO A 14 49.53 -6.61 6.71
CA PRO A 14 49.05 -7.97 6.45
C PRO A 14 49.95 -8.71 5.43
N LYS A 15 50.17 -10.02 5.65
CA LYS A 15 50.93 -10.90 4.74
C LYS A 15 50.17 -11.08 3.41
N LYS A 16 50.87 -10.95 2.28
CA LYS A 16 50.31 -11.18 0.92
C LYS A 16 49.89 -12.65 0.76
N ARG A 17 48.64 -12.87 0.32
CA ARG A 17 48.12 -14.20 -0.06
C ARG A 17 48.75 -14.67 -1.37
N MET A 18 49.23 -15.92 -1.40
CA MET A 18 49.68 -16.58 -2.63
C MET A 18 48.51 -16.81 -3.60
N THR A 19 48.77 -16.66 -4.90
CA THR A 19 47.79 -16.81 -5.98
C THR A 19 47.49 -18.28 -6.29
N ARG A 20 46.24 -18.51 -6.71
CA ARG A 20 45.51 -19.80 -6.80
C ARG A 20 46.08 -20.87 -7.74
N ALA A 21 47.14 -20.58 -8.50
CA ALA A 21 47.66 -21.47 -9.55
C ALA A 21 48.80 -22.41 -9.08
N LYS A 22 49.18 -22.40 -7.80
CA LYS A 22 50.32 -23.19 -7.27
C LYS A 22 49.99 -24.15 -6.11
N LYS A 23 48.73 -24.57 -5.99
CA LYS A 23 48.36 -25.71 -5.15
C LYS A 23 47.65 -26.71 -6.05
N LEU A 24 48.30 -27.83 -6.38
CA LEU A 24 47.53 -29.07 -6.55
C LEU A 24 46.69 -29.18 -5.27
N SER A 25 45.38 -29.33 -5.41
CA SER A 25 44.51 -29.42 -4.24
C SER A 25 44.93 -30.64 -3.43
N LEU A 26 44.82 -30.58 -2.10
CA LEU A 26 45.07 -31.75 -1.23
C LEU A 26 44.27 -32.98 -1.71
N GLU A 27 43.15 -32.73 -2.39
CA GLU A 27 42.20 -33.67 -2.95
C GLU A 27 42.74 -34.42 -4.18
N GLU A 28 43.45 -33.76 -5.11
CA GLU A 28 44.14 -34.41 -6.24
C GLU A 28 45.25 -35.37 -5.77
N MET A 29 45.85 -35.09 -4.61
CA MET A 29 46.90 -35.92 -4.01
C MET A 29 46.36 -37.21 -3.39
N HIS A 30 45.09 -37.23 -2.96
CA HIS A 30 44.47 -38.38 -2.29
C HIS A 30 43.56 -39.22 -3.20
N TYR A 31 42.90 -38.62 -4.19
CA TYR A 31 41.92 -39.30 -5.06
C TYR A 31 42.37 -39.46 -6.51
N GLY A 32 43.50 -38.85 -6.90
CA GLY A 32 44.04 -38.93 -8.25
C GLY A 32 43.38 -37.97 -9.25
N PRO A 33 43.89 -37.94 -10.50
CA PRO A 33 43.38 -37.09 -11.57
C PRO A 33 41.94 -37.47 -11.96
N GLU A 34 41.26 -36.57 -12.67
CA GLU A 34 39.90 -36.82 -13.16
C GLU A 34 39.85 -38.06 -14.08
N PRO A 35 38.83 -38.93 -13.94
CA PRO A 35 38.66 -40.07 -14.84
C PRO A 35 38.55 -39.65 -16.31
N GLU A 36 39.45 -40.19 -17.14
CA GLU A 36 39.53 -39.97 -18.59
C GLU A 36 39.25 -41.26 -19.40
N VAL A 37 39.40 -41.19 -20.73
CA VAL A 37 39.25 -42.35 -21.62
C VAL A 37 40.29 -43.42 -21.24
N GLY A 38 39.85 -44.67 -21.05
CA GLY A 38 40.71 -45.77 -20.55
C GLY A 38 40.74 -45.93 -19.02
N TYR A 39 39.99 -45.12 -18.25
CA TYR A 39 40.00 -45.20 -16.77
C TYR A 39 39.63 -46.60 -16.22
N PHE A 40 38.78 -47.34 -16.92
CA PHE A 40 38.28 -48.64 -16.48
C PHE A 40 39.26 -49.81 -16.70
N ASP A 41 40.42 -49.58 -17.31
CA ASP A 41 41.46 -50.61 -17.49
C ASP A 41 42.08 -51.01 -16.14
N ASP A 42 42.25 -50.03 -15.24
CA ASP A 42 42.88 -50.21 -13.91
C ASP A 42 41.92 -49.97 -12.73
N HIS A 43 40.69 -49.47 -12.98
CA HIS A 43 39.76 -49.03 -11.94
C HIS A 43 38.34 -49.55 -12.13
N THR A 44 37.62 -49.80 -11.03
CA THR A 44 36.23 -50.28 -11.06
C THR A 44 35.20 -49.15 -11.16
N LEU A 45 33.97 -49.48 -11.57
CA LEU A 45 32.83 -48.54 -11.58
C LEU A 45 32.58 -47.89 -10.21
N SER A 46 32.85 -48.60 -9.11
CA SER A 46 32.72 -48.03 -7.76
C SER A 46 33.76 -46.93 -7.52
N ASN A 47 35.00 -47.09 -7.99
CA ASN A 47 36.04 -46.07 -7.84
C ASN A 47 35.68 -44.80 -8.63
N TYR A 48 35.15 -44.99 -9.85
CA TYR A 48 34.63 -43.90 -10.68
C TYR A 48 33.54 -43.10 -9.97
N LEU A 49 32.49 -43.78 -9.49
CA LEU A 49 31.38 -43.11 -8.81
C LEU A 49 31.80 -42.44 -7.49
N ASN A 50 32.74 -43.03 -6.76
CA ASN A 50 33.27 -42.44 -5.53
C ASN A 50 34.08 -41.18 -5.78
N TRP A 51 34.90 -41.15 -6.84
CA TRP A 51 35.65 -39.95 -7.24
C TRP A 51 34.70 -38.79 -7.55
N PHE A 52 33.66 -39.02 -8.35
CA PHE A 52 32.69 -37.98 -8.68
C PHE A 52 31.80 -37.58 -7.49
N ASN A 53 31.41 -38.52 -6.61
CA ASN A 53 30.67 -38.19 -5.39
C ASN A 53 31.47 -37.26 -4.47
N TYR A 54 32.80 -37.41 -4.43
CA TYR A 54 33.67 -36.58 -3.59
C TYR A 54 33.94 -35.21 -4.23
N MET A 55 34.19 -35.17 -5.55
CA MET A 55 34.61 -33.96 -6.26
C MET A 55 33.44 -33.07 -6.72
N TYR A 56 32.25 -33.62 -6.94
CA TYR A 56 31.09 -32.87 -7.44
C TYR A 56 30.03 -32.65 -6.35
N ASP A 57 29.60 -31.39 -6.19
CA ASP A 57 28.41 -31.08 -5.42
C ASP A 57 27.14 -31.51 -6.19
N ARG A 58 26.06 -31.79 -5.45
CA ARG A 58 24.76 -32.16 -6.00
C ARG A 58 24.28 -31.17 -7.07
N LYS A 59 24.49 -29.87 -6.88
CA LYS A 59 24.12 -28.85 -7.87
C LYS A 59 24.88 -28.98 -9.19
N GLN A 60 26.17 -29.35 -9.12
CA GLN A 60 27.00 -29.56 -10.30
C GLN A 60 26.58 -30.84 -11.04
N ALA A 61 26.28 -31.91 -10.29
CA ALA A 61 25.73 -33.15 -10.84
C ALA A 61 24.39 -32.91 -11.59
N VAL A 62 23.46 -32.14 -10.99
CA VAL A 62 22.20 -31.74 -11.65
C VAL A 62 22.43 -30.95 -12.93
N THR A 63 23.39 -30.03 -12.90
CA THR A 63 23.69 -29.20 -14.08
C THR A 63 24.24 -30.07 -15.21
N ALA A 64 25.17 -30.98 -14.91
CA ALA A 64 25.73 -31.89 -15.89
C ALA A 64 24.68 -32.81 -16.51
N TYR A 65 23.75 -33.33 -15.70
CA TYR A 65 22.67 -34.19 -16.19
C TYR A 65 21.66 -33.44 -17.06
N ILE A 66 21.32 -32.20 -16.70
CA ILE A 66 20.46 -31.33 -17.53
C ILE A 66 21.13 -31.03 -18.87
N THR A 67 22.45 -30.80 -18.87
CA THR A 67 23.22 -30.59 -20.10
C THR A 67 23.18 -31.82 -20.99
N TYR A 68 23.40 -33.01 -20.42
CA TYR A 68 23.27 -34.27 -21.15
C TYR A 68 21.85 -34.46 -21.73
N ALA A 69 20.80 -34.24 -20.93
CA ALA A 69 19.42 -34.34 -21.41
C ALA A 69 19.10 -33.35 -22.55
N LYS A 70 19.69 -32.15 -22.53
CA LYS A 70 19.55 -31.17 -23.62
C LYS A 70 20.26 -31.62 -24.90
N GLU A 71 21.47 -32.17 -24.78
CA GLU A 71 22.22 -32.74 -25.90
C GLU A 71 21.45 -33.90 -26.56
N GLN A 72 20.71 -34.68 -25.77
CA GLN A 72 19.83 -35.76 -26.25
C GLN A 72 18.44 -35.28 -26.74
N GLY A 73 18.20 -33.97 -26.84
CA GLY A 73 16.98 -33.40 -27.45
C GLY A 73 15.79 -33.17 -26.51
N PHE A 74 15.94 -33.33 -25.19
CA PHE A 74 14.84 -33.08 -24.25
C PHE A 74 14.65 -31.58 -23.97
N LYS A 75 13.64 -30.97 -24.59
CA LYS A 75 13.31 -29.53 -24.47
C LYS A 75 12.94 -29.11 -23.03
N ASN A 76 12.34 -30.00 -22.24
CA ASN A 76 11.89 -29.71 -20.87
C ASN A 76 12.91 -30.09 -19.78
N ALA A 77 14.18 -30.34 -20.13
CA ALA A 77 15.22 -30.80 -19.21
C ALA A 77 15.43 -29.89 -17.98
N ASN A 78 15.11 -28.59 -18.06
CA ASN A 78 15.23 -27.68 -16.91
C ASN A 78 14.27 -28.04 -15.75
N LYS A 79 13.15 -28.74 -16.03
CA LYS A 79 12.20 -29.18 -14.99
C LYS A 79 12.81 -30.22 -14.04
N LEU A 80 13.87 -30.91 -14.46
CA LEU A 80 14.59 -31.91 -13.66
C LEU A 80 15.35 -31.32 -12.46
N LYS A 81 15.52 -29.99 -12.41
CA LYS A 81 16.28 -29.29 -11.35
C LYS A 81 15.70 -29.47 -9.95
N ASN A 82 14.38 -29.61 -9.85
CA ASN A 82 13.64 -29.64 -8.58
C ASN A 82 13.26 -31.06 -8.14
N LEU A 83 13.63 -32.09 -8.90
CA LEU A 83 13.33 -33.48 -8.59
C LEU A 83 14.52 -34.15 -7.89
N ASN A 84 14.21 -35.09 -6.98
CA ASN A 84 15.22 -35.89 -6.28
C ASN A 84 15.61 -37.09 -7.16
N TRP A 85 16.84 -37.10 -7.68
CA TRP A 85 17.35 -38.21 -8.48
C TRP A 85 18.76 -38.64 -8.00
N PRO A 86 19.19 -39.89 -8.23
CA PRO A 86 20.46 -40.42 -7.71
C PRO A 86 21.67 -39.81 -8.42
N SER A 87 22.60 -39.21 -7.67
CA SER A 87 23.82 -38.56 -8.19
C SER A 87 24.65 -39.46 -9.13
N SER A 88 24.60 -40.78 -8.91
CA SER A 88 25.24 -41.79 -9.75
C SER A 88 24.87 -41.67 -11.24
N ASN A 89 23.62 -41.33 -11.56
CA ASN A 89 23.16 -41.22 -12.94
C ASN A 89 23.76 -39.98 -13.64
N ALA A 90 24.05 -38.91 -12.90
CA ALA A 90 24.72 -37.74 -13.46
C ALA A 90 26.20 -37.98 -13.74
N PHE A 91 26.87 -38.74 -12.87
CA PHE A 91 28.29 -39.00 -13.05
C PHE A 91 28.55 -39.89 -14.25
N ILE A 92 27.73 -40.93 -14.44
CA ILE A 92 27.81 -41.75 -15.66
C ILE A 92 27.46 -40.91 -16.90
N ALA A 93 26.48 -40.00 -16.83
CA ALA A 93 26.18 -39.08 -17.94
C ALA A 93 27.36 -38.14 -18.29
N ILE A 94 28.15 -37.71 -17.29
CA ILE A 94 29.39 -36.96 -17.51
C ILE A 94 30.42 -37.81 -18.28
N GLY A 95 30.63 -39.06 -17.86
CA GLY A 95 31.56 -39.97 -18.54
C GLY A 95 31.13 -40.31 -19.95
N LEU A 96 29.83 -40.52 -20.19
CA LEU A 96 29.29 -40.79 -21.53
C LEU A 96 29.51 -39.59 -22.47
N ARG A 97 29.37 -38.36 -21.96
CA ARG A 97 29.67 -37.15 -22.73
C ARG A 97 31.17 -36.99 -23.01
N LYS A 98 32.02 -37.46 -22.09
CA LYS A 98 33.49 -37.45 -22.24
C LYS A 98 34.03 -38.60 -23.10
N GLY A 99 33.18 -39.52 -23.55
CA GLY A 99 33.58 -40.65 -24.39
C GLY A 99 34.27 -41.78 -23.63
N ILE A 100 34.03 -41.91 -22.31
CA ILE A 100 34.56 -43.02 -21.51
C ILE A 100 33.76 -44.29 -21.82
N GLU A 101 34.45 -45.40 -22.08
CA GLU A 101 33.83 -46.71 -22.32
C GLU A 101 33.51 -47.41 -21.01
N PHE A 102 32.23 -47.46 -20.63
CA PHE A 102 31.81 -48.09 -19.39
C PHE A 102 31.72 -49.62 -19.52
N PRO A 103 32.13 -50.38 -18.48
CA PRO A 103 31.96 -51.83 -18.46
C PRO A 103 30.47 -52.19 -18.42
N LEU A 104 30.11 -53.27 -19.11
CA LEU A 104 28.74 -53.80 -19.10
C LEU A 104 28.44 -54.38 -17.71
N PRO A 105 27.32 -54.00 -17.06
CA PRO A 105 26.98 -54.53 -15.75
C PRO A 105 26.62 -56.01 -15.84
N GLU A 106 26.90 -56.78 -14.77
CA GLU A 106 26.68 -58.23 -14.71
C GLU A 106 25.23 -58.64 -15.05
N SER A 107 24.26 -57.77 -14.74
CA SER A 107 22.84 -57.94 -15.05
C SER A 107 22.49 -57.90 -16.55
N ALA A 108 23.42 -57.50 -17.43
CA ALA A 108 23.18 -57.29 -18.86
C ALA A 108 24.13 -58.10 -19.77
N ILE A 109 24.95 -59.02 -19.21
CA ILE A 109 25.98 -59.81 -19.93
C ILE A 109 25.43 -60.56 -21.17
N ASN A 110 24.12 -60.87 -21.19
CA ASN A 110 23.48 -61.62 -22.28
C ASN A 110 22.97 -60.76 -23.45
N GLN A 111 23.22 -59.45 -23.46
CA GLN A 111 22.78 -58.54 -24.54
C GLN A 111 24.00 -58.14 -25.40
N GLU A 112 23.90 -58.26 -26.73
CA GLU A 112 24.92 -57.83 -27.72
C GLU A 112 25.06 -56.28 -27.79
N GLN A 113 25.09 -55.60 -26.64
CA GLN A 113 25.15 -54.15 -26.53
C GLN A 113 26.43 -53.74 -25.80
N THR A 114 27.09 -52.70 -26.29
CA THR A 114 28.21 -52.07 -25.57
C THR A 114 27.69 -51.43 -24.28
N GLY A 115 28.50 -51.41 -23.20
CA GLY A 115 28.10 -50.81 -21.92
C GLY A 115 27.56 -49.38 -22.05
N ASN A 116 28.12 -48.59 -22.95
CA ASN A 116 27.65 -47.23 -23.25
C ASN A 116 26.21 -47.18 -23.79
N GLN A 117 25.82 -48.14 -24.63
CA GLN A 117 24.46 -48.22 -25.17
C GLN A 117 23.45 -48.57 -24.07
N TYR A 118 23.80 -49.51 -23.19
CA TYR A 118 22.96 -49.89 -22.05
C TYR A 118 22.70 -48.70 -21.12
N TYR A 119 23.75 -47.97 -20.70
CA TYR A 119 23.60 -46.82 -19.83
C TYR A 119 22.83 -45.68 -20.50
N HIS A 120 23.04 -45.46 -21.81
CA HIS A 120 22.30 -44.46 -22.57
C HIS A 120 20.78 -44.73 -22.56
N LEU A 121 20.36 -45.96 -22.89
CA LEU A 121 18.94 -46.35 -22.87
C LEU A 121 18.31 -46.24 -21.48
N LYS A 122 19.06 -46.63 -20.44
CA LYS A 122 18.65 -46.50 -19.03
C LYS A 122 18.46 -45.04 -18.63
N PHE A 123 19.31 -44.12 -19.09
CA PHE A 123 19.12 -42.70 -18.81
C PHE A 123 17.94 -42.10 -19.57
N MET A 124 17.74 -42.47 -20.83
CA MET A 124 16.60 -41.96 -21.60
C MET A 124 15.25 -42.35 -20.99
N SER A 125 15.11 -43.60 -20.54
CA SER A 125 13.89 -44.06 -19.83
C SER A 125 13.71 -43.31 -18.50
N HIS A 126 14.77 -43.18 -17.72
CA HIS A 126 14.72 -42.44 -16.46
C HIS A 126 14.38 -40.95 -16.63
N ILE A 127 14.93 -40.27 -17.65
CA ILE A 127 14.60 -38.86 -17.96
C ILE A 127 13.12 -38.72 -18.32
N LYS A 128 12.57 -39.64 -19.12
CA LYS A 128 11.15 -39.61 -19.50
C LYS A 128 10.23 -39.77 -18.30
N GLU A 129 10.50 -40.75 -17.44
CA GLU A 129 9.70 -40.99 -16.22
C GLU A 129 9.74 -39.81 -15.25
N THR A 130 10.92 -39.20 -15.09
CA THR A 130 11.09 -38.06 -14.18
C THR A 130 10.44 -36.79 -14.72
N LEU A 131 10.48 -36.53 -16.03
CA LEU A 131 9.74 -35.42 -16.63
C LEU A 131 8.22 -35.58 -16.42
N LYS A 132 7.68 -36.79 -16.58
CA LYS A 132 6.26 -37.07 -16.31
C LYS A 132 5.87 -36.71 -14.86
N LYS A 133 6.69 -37.13 -13.89
CA LYS A 133 6.48 -36.80 -12.47
C LYS A 133 6.57 -35.29 -12.19
N ALA A 134 7.41 -34.56 -12.92
CA ALA A 134 7.53 -33.11 -12.77
C ALA A 134 6.27 -32.38 -13.24
N ASP A 135 5.69 -32.80 -14.37
CA ASP A 135 4.46 -32.22 -14.92
C ASP A 135 3.26 -32.43 -13.99
N ASP A 136 3.14 -33.62 -13.38
CA ASP A 136 2.08 -33.93 -12.40
C ASP A 136 2.17 -33.04 -11.15
N ILE A 137 3.38 -32.72 -10.68
CA ILE A 137 3.60 -31.86 -9.51
C ILE A 137 3.22 -30.40 -9.80
N ASP A 138 3.52 -29.90 -10.99
CA ASP A 138 3.20 -28.52 -11.37
C ASP A 138 1.68 -28.33 -11.52
N PHE A 139 0.97 -29.30 -12.12
CA PHE A 139 -0.49 -29.30 -12.20
C PHE A 139 -1.16 -29.23 -10.82
N GLN A 140 -0.65 -29.98 -9.85
CA GLN A 140 -1.18 -29.97 -8.48
C GLN A 140 -0.93 -28.65 -7.73
N LYS A 141 0.13 -27.90 -8.08
CA LYS A 141 0.41 -26.59 -7.48
C LYS A 141 -0.49 -25.49 -8.03
N GLU A 142 -0.79 -25.51 -9.32
CA GLU A 142 -1.67 -24.52 -9.95
C GLU A 142 -3.08 -24.58 -9.37
N ASN A 143 -3.66 -25.79 -9.28
CA ASN A 143 -5.01 -25.97 -8.70
C ASN A 143 -5.10 -25.48 -7.24
N LYS A 144 -4.10 -25.81 -6.40
CA LYS A 144 -4.05 -25.33 -5.01
C LYS A 144 -3.86 -23.81 -4.92
N ALA A 145 -3.10 -23.22 -5.83
CA ALA A 145 -2.85 -21.78 -5.83
C ALA A 145 -4.13 -20.98 -6.11
N ASP A 146 -4.99 -21.47 -7.00
CA ASP A 146 -6.20 -20.75 -7.40
C ASP A 146 -7.32 -20.85 -6.35
N GLU A 147 -7.50 -22.01 -5.71
CA GLU A 147 -8.40 -22.14 -4.54
C GLU A 147 -8.00 -21.21 -3.39
N THR A 148 -6.69 -21.11 -3.12
CA THR A 148 -6.18 -20.28 -2.03
C THR A 148 -6.33 -18.77 -2.31
N LYS A 149 -6.29 -18.35 -3.58
CA LYS A 149 -6.48 -16.94 -3.97
C LYS A 149 -7.94 -16.49 -3.83
N LEU A 150 -8.90 -17.37 -4.12
CA LEU A 150 -10.33 -17.09 -3.95
C LEU A 150 -10.71 -16.93 -2.48
N SER A 151 -10.20 -17.79 -1.60
CA SER A 151 -10.49 -17.76 -0.15
C SER A 151 -9.97 -16.49 0.56
N LYS A 152 -8.87 -15.89 0.09
CA LYS A 152 -8.21 -14.76 0.76
C LYS A 152 -8.67 -13.37 0.33
N ARG A 153 -9.59 -13.23 -0.64
CA ARG A 153 -10.12 -11.91 -1.00
C ARG A 153 -11.01 -11.40 0.13
N ARG A 154 -10.48 -10.46 0.92
CA ARG A 154 -11.28 -9.71 1.91
C ARG A 154 -12.38 -8.97 1.15
N LYS A 155 -13.65 -9.16 1.58
CA LYS A 155 -14.79 -8.45 1.01
C LYS A 155 -14.53 -6.94 1.03
N SER A 156 -14.81 -6.28 -0.09
CA SER A 156 -14.73 -4.83 -0.19
C SER A 156 -15.69 -4.16 0.80
N VAL A 157 -15.41 -2.93 1.20
CA VAL A 157 -16.33 -2.14 2.04
C VAL A 157 -17.70 -2.02 1.37
N GLN A 158 -17.75 -1.87 0.05
CA GLN A 158 -19.00 -1.81 -0.72
C GLN A 158 -19.75 -3.15 -0.70
N GLU A 159 -19.04 -4.27 -0.84
CA GLU A 159 -19.63 -5.61 -0.76
C GLU A 159 -20.19 -5.91 0.62
N ASN A 160 -19.52 -5.45 1.69
CA ASN A 160 -20.02 -5.57 3.05
C ASN A 160 -21.28 -4.72 3.27
N ILE A 161 -21.32 -3.49 2.74
CA ILE A 161 -22.51 -2.64 2.79
C ILE A 161 -23.66 -3.34 2.06
N LYS A 162 -23.43 -3.83 0.83
CA LYS A 162 -24.45 -4.52 0.03
C LYS A 162 -24.94 -5.80 0.72
N SER A 163 -24.05 -6.59 1.30
CA SER A 163 -24.41 -7.77 2.09
C SER A 163 -25.29 -7.41 3.29
N LYS A 164 -25.07 -6.26 3.91
CA LYS A 164 -25.91 -5.79 5.02
C LYS A 164 -27.25 -5.24 4.55
N VAL A 165 -27.30 -4.60 3.38
CA VAL A 165 -28.57 -4.22 2.72
C VAL A 165 -29.41 -5.47 2.50
N PHE A 166 -28.86 -6.51 1.87
CA PHE A 166 -29.60 -7.77 1.65
C PHE A 166 -30.09 -8.44 2.93
N GLN A 167 -29.30 -8.42 4.00
CA GLN A 167 -29.75 -8.96 5.28
C GLN A 167 -30.97 -8.20 5.83
N VAL A 168 -30.96 -6.86 5.73
CA VAL A 168 -32.07 -6.02 6.20
C VAL A 168 -33.29 -6.16 5.28
N CYS A 169 -33.07 -6.23 3.95
CA CYS A 169 -34.14 -6.47 2.97
C CYS A 169 -34.82 -7.82 3.19
N GLY A 170 -34.12 -8.89 3.59
CA GLY A 170 -34.76 -10.19 3.80
C GLY A 170 -35.91 -10.19 4.82
N GLU A 171 -35.82 -9.39 5.88
CA GLU A 171 -36.94 -9.25 6.84
C GLU A 171 -38.04 -8.31 6.31
N ILE A 172 -37.68 -7.31 5.50
CA ILE A 172 -38.63 -6.45 4.82
C ILE A 172 -39.39 -7.27 3.75
N ASP A 173 -38.74 -8.18 3.05
CA ASP A 173 -39.34 -9.08 2.07
C ASP A 173 -40.34 -10.02 2.73
N HIS A 174 -40.00 -10.57 3.90
CA HIS A 174 -40.96 -11.33 4.70
C HIS A 174 -42.18 -10.47 5.10
N ALA A 175 -41.97 -9.19 5.41
CA ALA A 175 -43.07 -8.27 5.68
C ALA A 175 -43.89 -7.92 4.43
N VAL A 176 -43.27 -7.92 3.25
CA VAL A 176 -43.94 -7.77 1.94
C VAL A 176 -44.78 -9.00 1.63
N ASP A 177 -44.31 -10.21 1.91
CA ASP A 177 -45.11 -11.44 1.74
C ASP A 177 -46.32 -11.47 2.68
N MET A 178 -46.14 -10.99 3.92
CA MET A 178 -47.17 -10.99 4.97
C MET A 178 -47.98 -9.67 5.04
N TRP A 179 -47.96 -8.87 3.97
CA TRP A 179 -48.50 -7.49 3.96
C TRP A 179 -49.99 -7.39 4.32
N GLN A 180 -50.78 -8.43 4.05
CA GLN A 180 -52.20 -8.48 4.39
C GLN A 180 -52.47 -8.83 5.85
N THR A 181 -51.53 -9.52 6.51
CA THR A 181 -51.75 -10.13 7.83
C THR A 181 -51.18 -9.27 8.96
N GLN A 182 -50.10 -8.54 8.71
CA GLN A 182 -49.41 -7.77 9.75
C GLN A 182 -49.04 -6.36 9.27
N PRO A 183 -49.39 -5.31 10.04
CA PRO A 183 -48.93 -3.96 9.74
C PRO A 183 -47.43 -3.86 10.03
N PHE A 184 -46.66 -3.45 9.02
CA PHE A 184 -45.22 -3.26 9.12
C PHE A 184 -44.84 -1.78 8.96
N ASP A 185 -43.97 -1.31 9.85
CA ASP A 185 -43.44 0.06 9.85
C ASP A 185 -41.92 0.01 9.66
N THR A 186 -41.51 0.26 8.41
CA THR A 186 -40.10 0.20 7.99
C THR A 186 -39.22 1.18 8.77
N TYR A 187 -39.75 2.35 9.15
CA TYR A 187 -38.97 3.33 9.89
C TYR A 187 -38.60 2.83 11.29
N LYS A 188 -39.56 2.25 12.00
CA LYS A 188 -39.34 1.67 13.34
C LYS A 188 -38.37 0.50 13.28
N TYR A 189 -38.57 -0.40 12.30
CA TYR A 189 -37.69 -1.53 12.08
C TYR A 189 -36.22 -1.11 11.86
N LEU A 190 -35.98 -0.11 11.00
CA LEU A 190 -34.63 0.42 10.75
C LEU A 190 -34.03 1.11 11.98
N ALA A 191 -34.87 1.77 12.79
CA ALA A 191 -34.46 2.44 14.03
C ALA A 191 -34.08 1.45 15.13
N ASP A 192 -34.85 0.37 15.31
CA ASP A 192 -34.61 -0.67 16.31
C ASP A 192 -33.29 -1.42 16.02
N LEU A 193 -33.05 -1.74 14.75
CA LEU A 193 -31.79 -2.33 14.29
C LEU A 193 -30.61 -1.35 14.25
N ARG A 194 -30.85 -0.06 14.47
CA ARG A 194 -29.85 1.02 14.38
C ARG A 194 -29.05 0.95 13.08
N VAL A 195 -29.75 0.78 11.97
CA VAL A 195 -29.14 0.65 10.65
C VAL A 195 -28.38 1.93 10.29
N SER A 196 -27.22 1.81 9.64
CA SER A 196 -26.48 2.98 9.19
C SER A 196 -27.21 3.68 8.05
N ALA A 197 -27.14 5.03 7.98
CA ALA A 197 -27.76 5.79 6.90
C ALA A 197 -27.28 5.35 5.50
N THR A 198 -26.05 4.84 5.37
CA THR A 198 -25.53 4.33 4.09
C THR A 198 -26.22 3.04 3.66
N VAL A 199 -26.51 2.15 4.61
CA VAL A 199 -27.23 0.89 4.33
C VAL A 199 -28.69 1.20 4.01
N ALA A 200 -29.33 2.09 4.79
CA ALA A 200 -30.72 2.49 4.55
C ALA A 200 -30.94 3.14 3.15
N LYS A 201 -29.92 3.81 2.59
CA LYS A 201 -29.97 4.34 1.22
C LYS A 201 -29.96 3.28 0.11
N GLY A 202 -29.44 2.09 0.39
CA GLY A 202 -29.42 0.99 -0.59
C GLY A 202 -30.75 0.24 -0.67
N ILE A 203 -31.60 0.32 0.36
CA ILE A 203 -32.89 -0.39 0.42
C ILE A 203 -33.84 0.07 -0.72
N PRO A 204 -34.01 1.37 -1.00
CA PRO A 204 -34.84 1.84 -2.12
C PRO A 204 -34.50 1.26 -3.50
N GLU A 205 -33.24 0.90 -3.76
CA GLU A 205 -32.81 0.40 -5.06
C GLU A 205 -33.34 -1.02 -5.34
N GLU A 206 -33.45 -1.85 -4.31
CA GLU A 206 -33.92 -3.24 -4.44
C GLU A 206 -35.43 -3.31 -4.72
N TYR A 207 -36.23 -2.39 -4.16
CA TYR A 207 -37.68 -2.36 -4.35
C TYR A 207 -38.14 -1.58 -5.59
N GLN A 208 -37.23 -0.91 -6.30
CA GLN A 208 -37.59 -0.09 -7.46
C GLN A 208 -38.22 -0.93 -8.59
N SER A 209 -37.70 -2.13 -8.85
CA SER A 209 -38.25 -3.04 -9.88
C SER A 209 -39.72 -3.39 -9.60
N ILE A 210 -40.03 -3.73 -8.35
CA ILE A 210 -41.39 -4.11 -7.94
C ILE A 210 -42.33 -2.91 -8.05
N ILE A 211 -41.88 -1.72 -7.66
CA ILE A 211 -42.67 -0.48 -7.78
C ILE A 211 -42.98 -0.18 -9.25
N ASP A 212 -42.00 -0.33 -10.15
CA ASP A 212 -42.16 -0.07 -11.57
C ASP A 212 -43.15 -1.06 -12.22
N GLU A 213 -43.05 -2.36 -11.88
CA GLU A 213 -44.01 -3.39 -12.30
C GLU A 213 -45.43 -3.09 -11.83
N LEU A 214 -45.61 -2.71 -10.56
CA LEU A 214 -46.93 -2.37 -10.00
C LEU A 214 -47.50 -1.08 -10.61
N ASN A 215 -46.64 -0.12 -10.93
CA ASN A 215 -47.04 1.12 -11.58
C ASN A 215 -47.51 0.85 -13.02
N GLU A 216 -46.83 -0.05 -13.75
CA GLU A 216 -47.27 -0.52 -15.06
C GLU A 216 -48.61 -1.28 -14.98
N LEU A 217 -48.78 -2.12 -13.95
CA LEU A 217 -50.02 -2.86 -13.70
C LEU A 217 -51.23 -1.93 -13.50
N LEU A 218 -51.06 -0.85 -12.73
CA LEU A 218 -52.09 0.14 -12.45
C LEU A 218 -52.31 1.15 -13.60
N GLY A 219 -51.47 1.11 -14.63
CA GLY A 219 -51.52 1.95 -15.81
C GLY A 219 -52.66 1.64 -16.79
N LYS A 220 -52.72 2.39 -17.89
CA LYS A 220 -53.81 2.27 -18.89
C LYS A 220 -53.73 0.99 -19.73
N ASN A 221 -52.53 0.48 -20.01
CA ASN A 221 -52.28 -0.72 -20.82
C ASN A 221 -51.30 -1.67 -20.11
N PRO A 222 -51.77 -2.47 -19.14
CA PRO A 222 -50.89 -3.38 -18.42
C PRO A 222 -50.49 -4.57 -19.29
N HIS A 223 -49.22 -4.99 -19.20
CA HIS A 223 -48.73 -6.17 -19.89
C HIS A 223 -49.55 -7.42 -19.51
N PRO A 224 -49.92 -8.30 -20.47
CA PRO A 224 -50.74 -9.48 -20.20
C PRO A 224 -50.19 -10.38 -19.08
N GLN A 225 -48.87 -10.57 -19.05
CA GLN A 225 -48.19 -11.37 -18.01
C GLN A 225 -48.37 -10.80 -16.60
N LEU A 226 -48.37 -9.46 -16.46
CA LEU A 226 -48.54 -8.81 -15.16
C LEU A 226 -49.99 -8.97 -14.65
N LYS A 227 -50.97 -8.92 -15.56
CA LYS A 227 -52.37 -9.17 -15.19
C LYS A 227 -52.60 -10.59 -14.69
N GLU A 228 -51.96 -11.57 -15.32
CA GLU A 228 -52.02 -12.96 -14.89
C GLU A 228 -51.33 -13.14 -13.52
N GLY A 229 -50.11 -12.61 -13.38
CA GLY A 229 -49.31 -12.72 -12.15
C GLY A 229 -49.97 -12.10 -10.92
N TYR A 230 -50.69 -10.98 -11.09
CA TYR A 230 -51.39 -10.28 -9.99
C TYR A 230 -52.91 -10.52 -9.97
N SER A 231 -53.40 -11.53 -10.70
CA SER A 231 -54.82 -11.86 -10.79
C SER A 231 -55.46 -12.27 -9.44
N TYR A 232 -54.63 -12.72 -8.49
CA TYR A 232 -55.06 -13.07 -7.14
C TYR A 232 -55.41 -11.85 -6.27
N LEU A 233 -55.05 -10.62 -6.69
CA LEU A 233 -55.36 -9.38 -6.00
C LEU A 233 -56.46 -8.60 -6.72
N SER A 234 -57.41 -8.06 -5.95
CA SER A 234 -58.37 -7.09 -6.46
C SER A 234 -57.69 -5.76 -6.82
N LYS A 235 -58.33 -4.94 -7.67
CA LYS A 235 -57.79 -3.62 -8.06
C LYS A 235 -57.55 -2.67 -6.89
N GLN A 236 -58.29 -2.83 -5.80
CA GLN A 236 -58.10 -2.04 -4.59
C GLN A 236 -56.86 -2.54 -3.83
N GLU A 237 -56.76 -3.85 -3.64
CA GLU A 237 -55.59 -4.48 -3.00
C GLU A 237 -54.29 -4.25 -3.79
N GLN A 238 -54.34 -4.19 -5.12
CA GLN A 238 -53.18 -3.82 -5.96
C GLN A 238 -52.69 -2.39 -5.66
N LYS A 239 -53.60 -1.44 -5.43
CA LYS A 239 -53.24 -0.06 -5.04
C LYS A 239 -52.70 0.00 -3.62
N ASP A 240 -53.29 -0.78 -2.71
CA ASP A 240 -52.85 -0.82 -1.32
C ASP A 240 -51.46 -1.46 -1.21
N TYR A 241 -51.19 -2.51 -1.99
CA TYR A 241 -49.88 -3.12 -2.12
C TYR A 241 -48.84 -2.15 -2.72
N TYR A 242 -49.19 -1.44 -3.79
CA TYR A 242 -48.33 -0.38 -4.35
C TYR A 242 -47.99 0.70 -3.31
N ASN A 243 -48.98 1.16 -2.54
CA ASN A 243 -48.78 2.16 -1.48
C ASN A 243 -47.88 1.63 -0.36
N PHE A 244 -48.01 0.36 0.00
CA PHE A 244 -47.17 -0.30 1.00
C PHE A 244 -45.70 -0.35 0.55
N VAL A 245 -45.41 -0.88 -0.64
CA VAL A 245 -44.03 -0.99 -1.17
C VAL A 245 -43.41 0.40 -1.37
N ARG A 246 -44.18 1.37 -1.86
CA ARG A 246 -43.73 2.76 -1.97
C ARG A 246 -43.51 3.42 -0.60
N GLY A 247 -44.29 3.03 0.40
CA GLY A 247 -44.12 3.42 1.80
C GLY A 247 -42.76 2.99 2.36
N ILE A 248 -42.37 1.73 2.12
CA ILE A 248 -41.06 1.18 2.49
C ILE A 248 -39.93 2.05 1.92
N GLN A 249 -40.02 2.40 0.62
CA GLN A 249 -39.02 3.24 -0.04
C GLN A 249 -38.92 4.64 0.61
N THR A 250 -40.08 5.25 0.85
CA THR A 250 -40.16 6.61 1.41
C THR A 250 -39.62 6.67 2.83
N ASP A 251 -39.96 5.68 3.66
CA ASP A 251 -39.55 5.64 5.06
C ASP A 251 -38.08 5.27 5.22
N ALA A 252 -37.54 4.39 4.37
CA ALA A 252 -36.10 4.11 4.31
C ALA A 252 -35.30 5.38 3.94
N MET A 253 -35.79 6.17 2.98
CA MET A 253 -35.16 7.46 2.63
C MET A 253 -35.22 8.45 3.80
N ARG A 254 -36.39 8.65 4.42
CA ARG A 254 -36.55 9.53 5.60
C ARG A 254 -35.61 9.13 6.73
N TYR A 255 -35.49 7.84 7.01
CA TYR A 255 -34.57 7.33 8.02
C TYR A 255 -33.11 7.64 7.67
N ALA A 256 -32.71 7.45 6.41
CA ALA A 256 -31.37 7.75 5.95
C ALA A 256 -31.03 9.25 6.03
N GLU A 257 -32.02 10.14 5.85
CA GLU A 257 -31.83 11.59 5.96
C GLU A 257 -31.60 12.04 7.40
N ASN A 258 -32.41 11.52 8.32
CA ASN A 258 -32.34 11.85 9.73
C ASN A 258 -31.06 11.32 10.40
N ASN A 259 -30.56 10.17 9.96
CA ASN A 259 -29.36 9.53 10.52
C ASN A 259 -28.05 9.88 9.79
N LYS A 260 -28.01 10.99 9.04
CA LYS A 260 -26.79 11.46 8.36
C LYS A 260 -25.68 11.72 9.41
N PRO A 261 -24.50 11.07 9.30
CA PRO A 261 -23.44 11.25 10.28
C PRO A 261 -22.85 12.67 10.20
N ILE A 262 -23.10 13.49 11.22
CA ILE A 262 -22.51 14.83 11.34
C ILE A 262 -21.04 14.68 11.75
N ARG A 263 -20.11 14.91 10.82
CA ARG A 263 -18.67 14.89 11.11
C ARG A 263 -18.28 16.13 11.91
N LYS A 264 -17.88 15.94 13.17
CA LYS A 264 -17.25 16.99 13.97
C LYS A 264 -15.94 17.41 13.29
N LYS A 265 -15.81 18.70 12.96
CA LYS A 265 -14.55 19.26 12.42
C LYS A 265 -13.47 19.13 13.50
N ARG A 266 -12.37 18.44 13.20
CA ARG A 266 -11.23 18.31 14.13
C ARG A 266 -10.49 19.65 14.20
N LYS A 267 -10.05 20.04 15.40
CA LYS A 267 -9.14 21.19 15.57
C LYS A 267 -7.85 20.90 14.81
N VAL A 268 -7.42 21.83 13.95
CA VAL A 268 -6.17 21.70 13.20
C VAL A 268 -5.02 22.12 14.11
N SER A 269 -3.98 21.27 14.24
CA SER A 269 -2.80 21.59 15.04
C SER A 269 -2.06 22.82 14.49
N ALA A 270 -1.37 23.55 15.37
CA ALA A 270 -0.65 24.77 15.02
C ALA A 270 0.36 24.55 13.87
N ASP A 271 1.14 23.47 13.92
CA ASP A 271 2.11 23.11 12.87
C ASP A 271 1.46 22.96 11.48
N ARG A 272 0.25 22.38 11.44
CA ARG A 272 -0.49 22.18 10.18
C ARG A 272 -1.02 23.48 9.62
N GLN A 273 -1.34 24.46 10.48
CA GLN A 273 -1.80 25.78 10.06
C GLN A 273 -0.66 26.61 9.45
N ILE A 274 0.55 26.52 10.00
CA ILE A 274 1.72 27.30 9.58
C ILE A 274 2.44 26.70 8.37
N LYS A 275 2.27 25.41 8.07
CA LYS A 275 3.02 24.72 7.01
C LYS A 275 3.07 25.44 5.65
N LYS A 276 2.05 26.25 5.33
CA LYS A 276 1.94 27.00 4.07
C LYS A 276 2.12 28.52 4.24
N LEU A 277 2.46 28.99 5.43
CA LEU A 277 2.67 30.40 5.70
C LEU A 277 3.98 30.84 5.06
N SER A 278 3.91 31.89 4.25
CA SER A 278 5.05 32.46 3.55
C SER A 278 5.38 33.81 4.17
N TYR A 279 6.58 33.95 4.73
CA TYR A 279 7.06 35.16 5.41
C TYR A 279 8.57 35.32 5.16
N LEU A 280 9.09 36.54 5.39
CA LEU A 280 10.50 36.85 5.26
C LEU A 280 11.24 36.44 6.55
N LYS A 281 12.22 35.54 6.47
CA LYS A 281 12.93 35.05 7.67
C LYS A 281 13.83 36.10 8.32
N GLU A 282 14.58 36.82 7.50
CA GLU A 282 15.51 37.87 7.94
C GLU A 282 15.49 39.00 6.91
N ASP A 283 15.44 40.24 7.41
CA ASP A 283 15.60 41.45 6.60
C ASP A 283 16.98 42.04 6.88
N ARG A 284 17.84 42.07 5.85
CA ARG A 284 19.23 42.54 5.96
C ARG A 284 19.33 44.05 5.99
N GLU A 285 18.38 44.76 5.37
CA GLU A 285 18.41 46.22 5.28
C GLU A 285 18.15 46.84 6.65
N ASN A 286 17.11 46.36 7.32
CA ASN A 286 16.72 46.85 8.65
C ASN A 286 17.31 46.02 9.81
N LYS A 287 18.10 44.97 9.51
CA LYS A 287 18.74 44.05 10.48
C LYS A 287 17.75 43.34 11.43
N ILE A 288 16.58 42.94 10.92
CA ILE A 288 15.49 42.33 11.71
C ILE A 288 15.39 40.84 11.42
N LYS A 289 15.14 40.03 12.46
CA LYS A 289 14.80 38.61 12.31
C LYS A 289 13.33 38.38 12.64
N SER A 290 12.65 37.57 11.83
CA SER A 290 11.27 37.19 12.10
C SER A 290 11.15 36.25 13.29
N ILE A 291 10.08 36.41 14.05
CA ILE A 291 9.66 35.47 15.10
C ILE A 291 9.25 34.12 14.50
N ASP A 292 9.34 33.07 15.32
CA ASP A 292 8.78 31.76 15.00
C ASP A 292 7.27 31.88 14.70
N PRO A 293 6.81 31.53 13.49
CA PRO A 293 5.39 31.57 13.15
C PRO A 293 4.52 30.70 14.07
N LEU A 294 5.08 29.74 14.81
CA LEU A 294 4.36 28.94 15.80
C LEU A 294 3.75 29.79 16.92
N LEU A 295 4.45 30.84 17.33
CA LEU A 295 4.01 31.75 18.39
C LEU A 295 2.89 32.71 17.93
N VAL A 296 2.68 32.83 16.62
CA VAL A 296 1.61 33.65 16.05
C VAL A 296 0.24 33.00 16.28
N ILE A 297 0.18 31.67 16.34
CA ILE A 297 -1.06 30.96 16.56
C ILE A 297 -1.46 31.07 18.03
N GLY A 298 -2.64 31.64 18.27
CA GLY A 298 -3.15 31.89 19.61
C GLY A 298 -2.69 33.23 20.21
N ALA A 299 -1.87 34.01 19.51
CA ALA A 299 -1.51 35.36 19.93
C ALA A 299 -2.73 36.29 19.86
N MET A 300 -2.82 37.25 20.79
CA MET A 300 -3.88 38.25 20.80
C MET A 300 -3.57 39.38 19.81
N ARG A 301 -2.28 39.71 19.66
CA ARG A 301 -1.81 40.76 18.76
C ARG A 301 -0.60 40.30 17.98
N LEU A 302 -0.51 40.74 16.73
CA LEU A 302 0.62 40.48 15.86
C LEU A 302 1.04 41.75 15.12
N TRP A 303 2.33 42.04 15.18
CA TRP A 303 2.96 43.13 14.45
C TRP A 303 3.76 42.58 13.29
N ILE A 304 3.49 43.11 12.10
CA ILE A 304 4.14 42.73 10.86
C ILE A 304 4.73 43.98 10.21
N TYR A 305 5.92 43.85 9.66
CA TYR A 305 6.56 44.87 8.85
C TYR A 305 6.75 44.38 7.42
N ASN A 306 6.43 45.20 6.42
CA ASN A 306 6.62 44.87 5.01
C ASN A 306 7.81 45.67 4.45
N SER A 307 8.91 44.98 4.16
CA SER A 307 10.16 45.62 3.70
C SER A 307 10.04 46.28 2.32
N LYS A 308 9.12 45.80 1.45
CA LYS A 308 8.96 46.37 0.11
C LYS A 308 8.17 47.69 0.11
N THR A 309 7.21 47.83 1.02
CA THR A 309 6.30 48.98 1.06
C THR A 309 6.59 49.94 2.21
N ASN A 310 7.47 49.54 3.13
CA ASN A 310 7.75 50.21 4.41
C ASN A 310 6.47 50.45 5.20
N GLU A 311 5.66 49.40 5.34
CA GLU A 311 4.37 49.44 6.04
C GLU A 311 4.41 48.58 7.30
N ILE A 312 3.90 49.12 8.40
CA ILE A 312 3.68 48.41 9.65
C ILE A 312 2.20 48.06 9.75
N THR A 313 1.91 46.79 9.96
CA THR A 313 0.57 46.26 10.12
C THR A 313 0.40 45.69 11.51
N LYS A 314 -0.64 46.15 12.21
CA LYS A 314 -1.10 45.58 13.48
C LYS A 314 -2.34 44.72 13.22
N TYR A 315 -2.28 43.46 13.63
CA TYR A 315 -3.42 42.56 13.71
C TYR A 315 -3.83 42.36 15.17
N GLU A 316 -5.12 42.41 15.45
CA GLU A 316 -5.70 42.17 16.77
C GLU A 316 -6.79 41.09 16.66
N ALA A 317 -6.74 40.10 17.55
CA ALA A 317 -7.67 38.98 17.57
C ALA A 317 -9.07 39.41 18.05
N ILE A 318 -10.11 38.76 17.53
CA ILE A 318 -11.50 39.02 17.93
C ILE A 318 -11.81 38.44 19.32
N ASP A 319 -11.25 37.26 19.60
CA ASP A 319 -11.61 36.45 20.77
C ASP A 319 -10.35 35.94 21.49
N ARG A 320 -10.52 35.48 22.73
CA ARG A 320 -9.48 34.82 23.55
C ARG A 320 -8.90 33.56 22.91
N GLY A 321 -9.53 33.04 21.86
CA GLY A 321 -8.98 31.99 21.00
C GLY A 321 -7.77 32.42 20.17
N GLY A 322 -7.44 33.72 20.14
CA GLY A 322 -6.27 34.29 19.48
C GLY A 322 -6.34 34.23 17.95
N LEU A 323 -5.22 34.58 17.31
CA LEU A 323 -5.06 34.56 15.87
C LEU A 323 -4.90 33.12 15.35
N GLY A 324 -5.56 32.81 14.23
CA GLY A 324 -5.38 31.55 13.50
C GLY A 324 -4.72 31.77 12.15
N CYS A 325 -4.22 30.72 11.51
CA CYS A 325 -3.70 30.80 10.15
C CYS A 325 -4.31 29.74 9.24
N LYS A 326 -4.68 30.14 8.02
CA LYS A 326 -5.10 29.23 6.95
C LYS A 326 -4.33 29.54 5.68
N GLY A 327 -3.32 28.72 5.40
CA GLY A 327 -2.45 28.96 4.25
C GLY A 327 -1.53 30.13 4.52
N THR A 328 -1.75 31.24 3.82
CA THR A 328 -1.05 32.52 4.04
C THR A 328 -1.95 33.60 4.65
N THR A 329 -3.21 33.28 4.93
CA THR A 329 -4.19 34.25 5.44
C THR A 329 -4.42 34.03 6.93
N LEU A 330 -4.23 35.09 7.71
CA LEU A 330 -4.63 35.16 9.11
C LEU A 330 -6.15 35.08 9.23
N GLN A 331 -6.61 34.41 10.28
CA GLN A 331 -8.01 34.21 10.62
C GLN A 331 -8.26 34.76 12.01
N ASN A 332 -9.53 35.07 12.30
CA ASN A 332 -9.98 35.54 13.60
C ASN A 332 -9.39 36.90 14.04
N PHE A 333 -9.14 37.81 13.09
CA PHE A 333 -8.69 39.18 13.38
C PHE A 333 -9.83 40.19 13.20
N ASP A 334 -9.86 41.23 14.03
CA ASP A 334 -10.84 42.31 13.92
C ASP A 334 -10.39 43.33 12.88
N THR A 335 -11.23 43.57 11.86
CA THR A 335 -10.96 44.55 10.79
C THR A 335 -10.98 45.98 11.26
N ARG A 336 -11.65 46.30 12.37
CA ARG A 336 -11.75 47.66 12.93
C ARG A 336 -10.55 47.99 13.80
N ALA A 337 -10.20 47.11 14.74
CA ALA A 337 -9.05 47.29 15.62
C ALA A 337 -7.72 47.15 14.85
N SER A 338 -7.66 46.25 13.86
CA SER A 338 -6.47 46.08 13.03
C SER A 338 -6.26 47.25 12.07
N GLY A 339 -5.02 47.48 11.67
CA GLY A 339 -4.68 48.59 10.78
C GLY A 339 -3.29 48.49 10.18
N CYS A 340 -3.15 49.02 8.98
CA CYS A 340 -1.86 49.22 8.32
C CYS A 340 -1.55 50.71 8.27
N LYS A 341 -0.29 51.08 8.55
CA LYS A 341 0.22 52.44 8.37
C LYS A 341 1.58 52.40 7.70
N LYS A 342 1.78 53.29 6.74
CA LYS A 342 3.06 53.45 6.05
C LYS A 342 4.04 54.26 6.90
N VAL A 343 5.27 53.81 6.98
CA VAL A 343 6.34 54.45 7.74
C VAL A 343 7.30 55.13 6.77
N GLY A 344 7.69 56.35 7.11
CA GLY A 344 8.59 57.19 6.31
C GLY A 344 10.05 57.02 6.73
N VAL A 345 10.79 58.11 6.82
CA VAL A 345 12.25 58.12 7.11
C VAL A 345 12.59 57.53 8.50
N ARG A 346 11.65 57.51 9.45
CA ARG A 346 11.87 57.06 10.84
C ARG A 346 11.59 55.55 11.06
N THR A 347 11.76 54.72 10.04
CA THR A 347 11.43 53.29 10.09
C THR A 347 12.13 52.54 11.22
N GLU A 348 13.45 52.70 11.35
CA GLU A 348 14.26 52.02 12.37
C GLU A 348 13.74 52.31 13.79
N HIS A 349 13.48 53.58 14.10
CA HIS A 349 12.96 54.01 15.40
C HIS A 349 11.62 53.35 15.75
N PHE A 350 10.70 53.21 14.79
CA PHE A 350 9.41 52.57 15.06
C PHE A 350 9.54 51.05 15.21
N ILE A 351 10.46 50.43 14.49
CA ILE A 351 10.72 49.00 14.58
C ILE A 351 11.34 48.66 15.93
N ASP A 352 12.39 49.38 16.35
CA ASP A 352 13.04 49.18 17.65
C ASP A 352 12.04 49.37 18.80
N ARG A 353 11.18 50.38 18.69
CA ARG A 353 10.14 50.64 19.69
C ARG A 353 9.05 49.56 19.74
N ILE A 354 8.78 48.86 18.64
CA ILE A 354 7.86 47.72 18.63
C ILE A 354 8.54 46.50 19.25
N LEU A 355 9.82 46.26 18.93
CA LEU A 355 10.59 45.14 19.46
C LEU A 355 10.76 45.26 20.98
N ASP A 356 11.20 46.41 21.47
CA ASP A 356 11.48 46.65 22.90
C ASP A 356 10.25 47.11 23.70
N GLY A 357 9.24 47.68 23.02
CA GLY A 357 8.08 48.27 23.68
C GLY A 357 7.18 47.25 24.38
N GLY A 358 6.73 47.58 25.59
CA GLY A 358 5.66 46.85 26.28
C GLY A 358 4.25 47.28 25.82
N LYS A 359 3.21 46.65 26.40
CA LYS A 359 1.77 46.85 26.09
C LYS A 359 1.35 48.32 25.94
N VAL A 360 1.79 49.18 26.86
CA VAL A 360 1.42 50.60 26.89
C VAL A 360 2.01 51.36 25.70
N VAL A 361 3.25 51.02 25.32
CA VAL A 361 3.96 51.65 24.20
C VAL A 361 3.34 51.19 22.88
N LEU A 362 3.12 49.89 22.72
CA LEU A 362 2.54 49.31 21.50
C LEU A 362 1.14 49.86 21.16
N ASN A 363 0.33 50.17 22.17
CA ASN A 363 -0.97 50.81 21.94
C ASN A 363 -0.83 52.23 21.35
N LYS A 364 0.21 52.99 21.73
CA LYS A 364 0.45 54.37 21.28
C LYS A 364 1.19 54.45 19.94
N VAL A 365 2.01 53.44 19.61
CA VAL A 365 2.86 53.44 18.40
C VAL A 365 2.06 53.66 17.12
N MET A 366 0.86 53.07 16.99
CA MET A 366 0.06 53.28 15.78
C MET A 366 -0.47 54.71 15.67
N ASP A 367 -0.73 55.42 16.77
CA ASP A 367 -1.26 56.78 16.74
C ASP A 367 -0.16 57.80 16.41
N GLU A 368 1.07 57.53 16.82
CA GLU A 368 2.23 58.39 16.56
C GLU A 368 2.66 58.40 15.08
N ILE A 369 2.29 57.38 14.30
CA ILE A 369 2.59 57.34 12.88
C ILE A 369 1.63 58.28 12.14
N SER A 370 2.19 59.29 11.46
CA SER A 370 1.47 60.37 10.77
C SER A 370 0.64 59.91 9.55
N SER A 371 0.88 58.72 9.03
CA SER A 371 0.19 58.21 7.84
C SER A 371 -1.25 57.77 8.13
N LYS A 372 -2.10 57.86 7.09
CA LYS A 372 -3.50 57.44 7.16
C LYS A 372 -3.60 55.93 7.38
N LYS A 373 -4.52 55.51 8.26
CA LYS A 373 -4.81 54.10 8.53
C LYS A 373 -5.45 53.46 7.29
N GLN A 374 -4.86 52.38 6.81
CA GLN A 374 -5.38 51.54 5.74
C GLN A 374 -6.02 50.27 6.31
N SER A 375 -7.03 49.75 5.62
CA SER A 375 -7.68 48.49 5.97
C SER A 375 -6.76 47.31 5.68
N VAL A 376 -6.85 46.27 6.50
CA VAL A 376 -6.00 45.08 6.42
C VAL A 376 -6.76 43.91 5.81
N THR A 377 -6.08 43.12 4.99
CA THR A 377 -6.66 41.95 4.30
C THR A 377 -6.28 40.62 4.97
N GLY A 378 -5.40 40.63 5.97
CA GLY A 378 -4.98 39.44 6.72
C GLY A 378 -3.98 38.55 5.97
N ARG A 379 -3.56 38.90 4.75
CA ARG A 379 -2.67 38.07 3.94
C ARG A 379 -1.20 38.40 4.22
N ILE A 380 -0.42 37.38 4.56
CA ILE A 380 1.02 37.49 4.79
C ILE A 380 1.77 37.09 3.51
N ASN A 381 2.73 37.91 3.10
CA ASN A 381 3.52 37.74 1.88
C ASN A 381 4.99 37.42 2.21
N THR A 382 5.76 36.97 1.21
CA THR A 382 7.22 36.72 1.31
C THR A 382 8.05 37.93 1.75
N ASN A 383 7.52 39.14 1.62
CA ASN A 383 8.21 40.40 1.96
C ASN A 383 7.84 40.92 3.35
N MET A 384 7.03 40.16 4.09
CA MET A 384 6.56 40.54 5.41
C MET A 384 7.38 39.83 6.50
N VAL A 385 7.92 40.62 7.42
CA VAL A 385 8.69 40.20 8.60
C VAL A 385 7.75 40.20 9.80
N LEU A 386 7.78 39.12 10.58
CA LEU A 386 7.01 38.99 11.82
C LEU A 386 7.80 39.63 12.96
N LEU A 387 7.39 40.80 13.44
CA LEU A 387 8.15 41.58 14.43
C LEU A 387 7.93 41.10 15.86
N LYS A 388 6.67 41.10 16.31
CA LYS A 388 6.31 40.85 17.70
C LYS A 388 4.90 40.27 17.82
N VAL A 389 4.75 39.32 18.75
CA VAL A 389 3.45 38.76 19.17
C VAL A 389 3.17 39.13 20.62
N GLU A 390 1.90 39.31 20.95
CA GLU A 390 1.41 39.64 22.30
C GLU A 390 0.27 38.74 22.76
#